data_AF-A0A524GWA1-F1
#
_entry.id   AF-A0A524GWA1-F1
#
_cell.length_a   1.000
_cell.length_b   1.000
_cell.length_c   1.000
_cell.angle_alpha   90.00
_cell.angle_beta   90.00
_cell.angle_gamma   90.00
#
_symmetry.space_group_name_H-M   'P 1'
#
loop_
_entity.id
_entity.type
_entity.pdbx_description
1 polymer ?
#
loop_
_entity_poly.entity_id
_entity_poly.type
_entity_poly.pdbx_seq_one_letter_code
_entity_poly.pdbx_strand_id
1 'polypeptide(L)'
;VKEMMFSERVIDRKKFYESNHKSFSCTDCHSGEYIQFPHPGELRMEQMYNCIDCHGNDEKFAQFHFEEIEASYQLSTHFKLEEEGFTCWDCHGPHDYKISIRNSTNLKETILYDNNICLRCHSNFDQFQLLSEREEISILQKHDLLPNQGSHFKNVRCIECHSEINDTILVSHLINPVGKAVRRCNECHSQNSMLMSTLYKFQSKEQRKDGFFNGIVLNQSYVIGANRNEYLNVLSILIFAAVTVIICVHIYFRITGKTKKN
;
A
#
# COMPACT_ATOMS: atom_id res chain seq x y z
N VAL A 1 -21.92 -9.86 -38.34
CA VAL A 1 -22.33 -9.03 -37.18
C VAL A 1 -22.08 -7.59 -37.57
N LYS A 2 -23.12 -6.75 -37.71
CA LYS A 2 -22.92 -5.34 -38.09
C LYS A 2 -21.99 -4.66 -37.09
N GLU A 3 -21.09 -3.84 -37.62
CA GLU A 3 -20.00 -3.09 -36.97
C GLU A 3 -20.52 -2.12 -35.91
N MET A 4 -21.01 -2.62 -34.78
CA MET A 4 -21.33 -1.78 -33.63
C MET A 4 -20.11 -1.72 -32.71
N MET A 5 -19.45 -0.55 -32.70
CA MET A 5 -18.49 -0.21 -31.66
C MET A 5 -19.24 0.07 -30.36
N PHE A 6 -19.29 -0.93 -29.49
CA PHE A 6 -19.80 -0.75 -28.14
C PHE A 6 -18.87 0.17 -27.36
N SER A 7 -19.43 1.18 -26.70
CA SER A 7 -18.65 2.20 -25.99
C SER A 7 -17.78 1.61 -24.89
N GLU A 8 -18.23 0.51 -24.28
CA GLU A 8 -17.49 -0.23 -23.25
C GLU A 8 -16.22 -0.91 -23.77
N ARG A 9 -16.05 -1.01 -25.10
CA ARG A 9 -14.91 -1.68 -25.75
C ARG A 9 -13.92 -0.69 -26.36
N VAL A 10 -14.16 0.60 -26.19
CA VAL A 10 -13.27 1.66 -26.67
C VAL A 10 -12.30 2.02 -25.56
N ILE A 11 -11.00 1.94 -25.85
CA ILE A 11 -9.97 2.39 -24.91
C ILE A 11 -9.92 3.92 -24.90
N ASP A 12 -10.04 4.51 -23.71
CA ASP A 12 -9.90 5.94 -23.53
C ASP A 12 -8.44 6.35 -23.80
N ARG A 13 -8.24 7.08 -24.90
CA ARG A 13 -6.92 7.54 -25.35
C ARG A 13 -6.19 8.32 -24.26
N LYS A 14 -6.88 9.20 -23.52
CA LYS A 14 -6.24 10.03 -22.49
C LYS A 14 -5.78 9.15 -21.33
N LYS A 15 -6.63 8.24 -20.86
CA LYS A 15 -6.25 7.31 -19.79
C LYS A 15 -5.05 6.43 -20.17
N PHE A 16 -5.03 5.92 -21.41
CA PHE A 16 -3.92 5.13 -21.92
C PHE A 16 -2.59 5.89 -21.90
N TYR A 17 -2.56 7.11 -22.43
CA TYR A 17 -1.34 7.90 -22.45
C TYR A 17 -0.90 8.44 -21.08
N GLU A 18 -1.77 8.36 -20.07
CA GLU A 18 -1.41 8.64 -18.68
C GLU A 18 -1.01 7.38 -17.89
N SER A 19 -1.19 6.17 -18.45
CA SER A 19 -0.87 4.89 -17.82
C SER A 19 0.63 4.57 -17.83
N ASN A 20 1.02 3.50 -17.12
CA ASN A 20 2.41 3.04 -17.10
C ASN A 20 2.87 2.43 -18.43
N HIS A 21 1.96 1.87 -19.22
CA HIS A 21 2.27 1.20 -20.50
C HIS A 21 2.05 2.08 -21.74
N LYS A 22 1.91 3.41 -21.54
CA LYS A 22 1.68 4.39 -22.61
C LYS A 22 2.66 4.37 -23.79
N SER A 23 3.85 3.78 -23.60
CA SER A 23 4.88 3.67 -24.64
C SER A 23 4.69 2.50 -25.58
N PHE A 24 3.80 1.56 -25.23
CA PHE A 24 3.50 0.41 -26.08
C PHE A 24 2.50 0.77 -27.17
N SER A 25 2.70 0.18 -28.34
CA SER A 25 1.70 0.05 -29.38
C SER A 25 0.67 -1.01 -28.97
N CYS A 26 -0.55 -0.94 -29.50
CA CYS A 26 -1.58 -1.94 -29.20
C CYS A 26 -1.09 -3.36 -29.50
N THR A 27 -0.35 -3.51 -30.61
CA THR A 27 0.19 -4.79 -31.09
C THR A 27 1.41 -5.29 -30.33
N ASP A 28 1.90 -4.54 -29.35
CA ASP A 28 2.97 -5.02 -28.46
C ASP A 28 2.41 -5.98 -27.39
N CYS A 29 1.10 -5.90 -27.12
CA CYS A 29 0.39 -6.80 -26.21
C CYS A 29 -0.75 -7.57 -26.88
N HIS A 30 -1.23 -7.13 -28.05
CA HIS A 30 -2.27 -7.79 -28.81
C HIS A 30 -1.74 -8.30 -30.15
N SER A 31 -2.49 -9.21 -30.76
CA SER A 31 -2.22 -9.72 -32.09
C SER A 31 -2.02 -8.60 -33.10
N GLY A 32 -1.08 -8.80 -34.01
CA GLY A 32 -0.85 -7.90 -35.14
C GLY A 32 -2.09 -7.72 -36.04
N GLU A 33 -3.09 -8.61 -35.94
CA GLU A 33 -4.34 -8.50 -36.69
C GLU A 33 -5.22 -7.32 -36.24
N TYR A 34 -4.99 -6.77 -35.04
CA TYR A 34 -5.67 -5.56 -34.57
C TYR A 34 -5.35 -4.30 -35.39
N ILE A 35 -4.36 -4.34 -36.31
CA ILE A 35 -4.13 -3.24 -37.25
C ILE A 35 -5.26 -3.14 -38.30
N GLN A 36 -6.01 -4.22 -38.53
CA GLN A 36 -7.10 -4.24 -39.50
C GLN A 36 -8.36 -3.70 -38.85
N PHE A 37 -9.02 -2.75 -39.53
CA PHE A 37 -10.27 -2.16 -39.08
C PHE A 37 -11.39 -2.39 -40.11
N PRO A 38 -12.58 -2.87 -39.69
CA PRO A 38 -12.94 -3.30 -38.32
C PRO A 38 -12.17 -4.54 -37.87
N HIS A 39 -11.85 -4.63 -36.57
CA HIS A 39 -11.09 -5.75 -36.02
C HIS A 39 -11.83 -7.09 -36.22
N PRO A 40 -11.14 -8.17 -36.61
CA PRO A 40 -11.71 -9.51 -36.68
C PRO A 40 -12.36 -9.93 -35.36
N GLY A 41 -13.48 -10.64 -35.44
CA GLY A 41 -14.30 -10.98 -34.26
C GLY A 41 -13.65 -12.04 -33.37
N GLU A 42 -12.85 -12.92 -33.97
CA GLU A 42 -12.07 -13.98 -33.35
C GLU A 42 -11.04 -13.44 -32.35
N LEU A 43 -10.54 -12.20 -32.54
CA LEU A 43 -9.59 -11.57 -31.65
C LEU A 43 -10.14 -11.31 -30.24
N ARG A 44 -11.46 -11.45 -30.04
CA ARG A 44 -12.10 -11.41 -28.72
C ARG A 44 -11.76 -12.60 -27.84
N MET A 45 -11.30 -13.69 -28.44
CA MET A 45 -10.89 -14.92 -27.75
C MET A 45 -9.36 -15.03 -27.69
N GLU A 46 -8.64 -13.95 -28.00
CA GLU A 46 -7.19 -13.89 -27.86
C GLU A 46 -6.79 -14.18 -26.41
N GLN A 47 -5.75 -15.00 -26.26
CA GLN A 47 -5.14 -15.21 -24.97
C GLN A 47 -4.36 -13.96 -24.57
N MET A 48 -4.70 -13.40 -23.41
CA MET A 48 -4.07 -12.19 -22.90
C MET A 48 -2.74 -12.54 -22.22
N TYR A 49 -1.75 -11.66 -22.39
CA TYR A 49 -0.52 -11.70 -21.61
C TYR A 49 -0.80 -11.51 -20.12
N ASN A 50 0.03 -12.11 -19.29
CA ASN A 50 0.14 -11.85 -17.86
C ASN A 50 1.32 -10.93 -17.55
N CYS A 51 1.39 -10.41 -16.32
CA CYS A 51 2.44 -9.48 -15.92
C CYS A 51 3.83 -10.12 -16.01
N ILE A 52 3.94 -11.40 -15.65
CA ILE A 52 5.23 -12.11 -15.58
C ILE A 52 5.79 -12.43 -16.96
N ASP A 53 4.95 -12.44 -18.01
CA ASP A 53 5.39 -12.75 -19.38
C ASP A 53 6.41 -11.70 -19.89
N CYS A 54 6.40 -10.50 -19.31
CA CYS A 54 7.35 -9.44 -19.60
C CYS A 54 8.18 -9.02 -18.37
N HIS A 55 7.60 -9.02 -17.16
CA HIS A 55 8.30 -8.58 -15.97
C HIS A 55 9.08 -9.69 -15.24
N GLY A 56 8.76 -10.96 -15.51
CA GLY A 56 9.39 -12.10 -14.88
C GLY A 56 10.76 -12.41 -15.51
N ASN A 57 11.73 -12.75 -14.67
CA ASN A 57 13.09 -13.15 -15.04
C ASN A 57 13.86 -12.14 -15.91
N ASP A 58 13.43 -10.87 -15.95
CA ASP A 58 14.14 -9.79 -16.63
C ASP A 58 14.99 -9.00 -15.62
N GLU A 59 16.30 -8.94 -15.86
CA GLU A 59 17.27 -8.20 -15.04
C GLU A 59 16.89 -6.72 -14.84
N LYS A 60 16.21 -6.09 -15.81
CA LYS A 60 15.74 -4.70 -15.71
C LYS A 60 14.69 -4.52 -14.62
N PHE A 61 13.90 -5.56 -14.35
CA PHE A 61 12.80 -5.53 -13.40
C PHE A 61 13.11 -6.29 -12.10
N ALA A 62 14.25 -6.98 -12.00
CA ALA A 62 14.65 -7.77 -10.84
C ALA A 62 14.53 -7.02 -9.49
N GLN A 63 14.81 -5.72 -9.46
CA GLN A 63 14.67 -4.87 -8.26
C GLN A 63 13.23 -4.75 -7.72
N PHE A 64 12.23 -5.14 -8.51
CA PHE A 64 10.82 -5.09 -8.13
C PHE A 64 10.27 -6.43 -7.66
N HIS A 65 11.05 -7.52 -7.81
CA HIS A 65 10.73 -8.87 -7.33
C HIS A 65 9.33 -9.35 -7.79
N PHE A 66 9.09 -9.33 -9.11
CA PHE A 66 7.80 -9.70 -9.69
C PHE A 66 7.42 -11.16 -9.43
N GLU A 67 8.40 -12.05 -9.28
CA GLU A 67 8.21 -13.46 -8.93
C GLU A 67 7.66 -13.59 -7.50
N GLU A 68 8.13 -12.75 -6.58
CA GLU A 68 7.62 -12.71 -5.21
C GLU A 68 6.23 -12.09 -5.14
N ILE A 69 5.95 -11.11 -6.00
CA ILE A 69 4.60 -10.54 -6.18
C ILE A 69 3.63 -11.62 -6.67
N GLU A 70 4.02 -12.39 -7.69
CA GLU A 70 3.21 -13.50 -8.22
C GLU A 70 2.97 -14.56 -7.14
N ALA A 71 4.01 -15.00 -6.44
CA ALA A 71 3.88 -15.97 -5.35
C ALA A 71 2.96 -15.45 -4.22
N SER A 72 3.05 -14.16 -3.90
CA SER A 72 2.15 -13.52 -2.91
C SER A 72 0.71 -13.49 -3.39
N TYR A 73 0.49 -13.19 -4.67
CA TYR A 73 -0.84 -13.18 -5.29
C TYR A 73 -1.46 -14.58 -5.28
N GLN A 74 -0.70 -15.63 -5.61
CA GLN A 74 -1.17 -17.02 -5.60
C GLN A 74 -1.68 -17.50 -4.23
N LEU A 75 -1.20 -16.90 -3.15
CA LEU A 75 -1.65 -17.18 -1.78
C LEU A 75 -2.84 -16.29 -1.34
N SER A 76 -3.21 -15.30 -2.15
CA SER A 76 -4.27 -14.35 -1.83
C SER A 76 -5.67 -14.98 -1.92
N THR A 77 -6.64 -14.31 -1.30
CA THR A 77 -8.04 -14.70 -1.41
C THR A 77 -8.63 -14.49 -2.80
N HIS A 78 -8.02 -13.64 -3.64
CA HIS A 78 -8.52 -13.36 -4.99
C HIS A 78 -8.00 -14.35 -6.02
N PHE A 79 -6.82 -14.94 -5.83
CA PHE A 79 -6.34 -16.03 -6.70
C PHE A 79 -7.26 -17.25 -6.68
N LYS A 80 -8.02 -17.44 -5.60
CA LYS A 80 -9.07 -18.47 -5.53
C LYS A 80 -10.19 -18.28 -6.55
N LEU A 81 -10.26 -17.11 -7.21
CA LEU A 81 -11.23 -16.76 -8.24
C LEU A 81 -10.64 -16.86 -9.66
N GLU A 82 -9.44 -17.42 -9.81
CA GLU A 82 -8.76 -17.51 -11.11
C GLU A 82 -9.55 -18.38 -12.10
N GLU A 83 -10.19 -19.46 -11.63
CA GLU A 83 -11.04 -20.32 -12.47
C GLU A 83 -12.28 -19.58 -13.01
N GLU A 84 -12.77 -18.58 -12.26
CA GLU A 84 -13.84 -17.67 -12.64
C GLU A 84 -13.35 -16.49 -13.49
N GLY A 85 -12.05 -16.42 -13.77
CA GLY A 85 -11.43 -15.43 -14.66
C GLY A 85 -10.80 -14.23 -13.95
N PHE A 86 -10.63 -14.27 -12.62
CA PHE A 86 -9.91 -13.21 -11.90
C PHE A 86 -8.39 -13.30 -12.16
N THR A 87 -7.81 -12.16 -12.53
CA THR A 87 -6.39 -12.02 -12.91
C THR A 87 -5.77 -10.78 -12.28
N CYS A 88 -4.47 -10.58 -12.51
CA CYS A 88 -3.78 -9.35 -12.14
C CYS A 88 -4.43 -8.09 -12.74
N TRP A 89 -5.04 -8.22 -13.93
CA TRP A 89 -5.62 -7.11 -14.70
C TRP A 89 -6.91 -6.56 -14.08
N ASP A 90 -7.60 -7.35 -13.25
CA ASP A 90 -8.80 -6.92 -12.54
C ASP A 90 -8.49 -5.82 -11.52
N CYS A 91 -7.30 -5.88 -10.91
CA CYS A 91 -6.77 -4.82 -10.05
C CYS A 91 -5.98 -3.78 -10.87
N HIS A 92 -5.12 -4.22 -11.77
CA HIS A 92 -4.18 -3.39 -12.50
C HIS A 92 -4.58 -3.28 -13.97
N GLY A 93 -5.54 -2.41 -14.31
CA GLY A 93 -6.02 -2.29 -15.69
C GLY A 93 -4.88 -2.03 -16.71
N PRO A 94 -4.74 -2.86 -17.77
CA PRO A 94 -3.58 -2.80 -18.67
C PRO A 94 -3.50 -1.49 -19.46
N HIS A 95 -4.64 -0.79 -19.60
CA HIS A 95 -4.78 0.42 -20.39
C HIS A 95 -4.95 1.71 -19.58
N ASP A 96 -5.00 1.64 -18.24
CA ASP A 96 -5.26 2.82 -17.41
C ASP A 96 -4.54 2.82 -16.06
N TYR A 97 -3.88 1.72 -15.69
CA TYR A 97 -3.17 1.62 -14.43
C TYR A 97 -1.96 2.55 -14.37
N LYS A 98 -1.84 3.24 -13.22
CA LYS A 98 -0.80 4.18 -12.88
C LYS A 98 -0.10 3.77 -11.59
N ILE A 99 1.23 3.82 -11.57
CA ILE A 99 1.99 3.71 -10.33
C ILE A 99 1.88 5.05 -9.58
N SER A 100 1.07 5.05 -8.52
CA SER A 100 0.74 6.20 -7.69
C SER A 100 1.80 6.46 -6.62
N ILE A 101 2.18 5.43 -5.84
CA ILE A 101 2.98 5.61 -4.61
C ILE A 101 4.43 6.06 -4.85
N ARG A 102 5.03 5.72 -6.00
CA ARG A 102 6.43 6.07 -6.31
C ARG A 102 6.58 7.48 -6.90
N ASN A 103 5.52 7.99 -7.52
CA ASN A 103 5.57 9.20 -8.34
C ASN A 103 4.70 10.34 -7.78
N SER A 104 3.83 10.06 -6.82
CA SER A 104 2.90 11.05 -6.26
C SER A 104 3.53 11.83 -5.12
N THR A 105 3.41 13.15 -5.21
CA THR A 105 3.67 14.08 -4.10
C THR A 105 2.46 14.20 -3.16
N ASN A 106 1.29 13.67 -3.54
CA ASN A 106 0.06 13.72 -2.78
C ASN A 106 -0.40 12.32 -2.36
N LEU A 107 -0.08 11.95 -1.11
CA LEU A 107 -0.43 10.64 -0.56
C LEU A 107 -1.95 10.40 -0.51
N LYS A 108 -2.77 11.44 -0.30
CA LYS A 108 -4.23 11.28 -0.25
C LYS A 108 -4.83 10.89 -1.60
N GLU A 109 -4.30 11.44 -2.69
CA GLU A 109 -4.69 11.03 -4.03
C GLU A 109 -4.27 9.58 -4.32
N THR A 110 -3.08 9.19 -3.88
CA THR A 110 -2.64 7.79 -3.96
C THR A 110 -3.57 6.85 -3.19
N ILE A 111 -3.93 7.20 -1.95
CA ILE A 111 -4.85 6.38 -1.14
C ILE A 111 -6.21 6.26 -1.81
N LEU A 112 -6.75 7.36 -2.33
CA LEU A 112 -8.03 7.36 -3.02
C LEU A 112 -7.98 6.49 -4.29
N TYR A 113 -6.94 6.65 -5.11
CA TYR A 113 -6.75 5.87 -6.32
C TYR A 113 -6.63 4.37 -6.01
N ASP A 114 -5.75 4.00 -5.07
CA ASP A 114 -5.53 2.60 -4.67
C ASP A 114 -6.81 1.96 -4.09
N ASN A 115 -7.57 2.70 -3.26
CA ASN A 115 -8.84 2.20 -2.72
C ASN A 115 -9.92 2.04 -3.80
N ASN A 116 -9.95 2.94 -4.78
CA ASN A 116 -10.92 2.86 -5.87
C ASN A 116 -10.76 1.60 -6.72
N ILE A 117 -9.54 1.02 -6.81
CA ILE A 117 -9.33 -0.27 -7.45
C ILE A 117 -10.16 -1.35 -6.77
N CYS A 118 -10.11 -1.45 -5.43
CA CYS A 118 -10.90 -2.42 -4.67
C CYS A 118 -12.40 -2.13 -4.80
N LEU A 119 -12.78 -0.85 -4.75
CA LEU A 119 -14.18 -0.41 -4.79
C LEU A 119 -14.85 -0.66 -6.16
N ARG A 120 -14.11 -0.87 -7.25
CA ARG A 120 -14.68 -1.25 -8.56
C ARG A 120 -15.57 -2.49 -8.47
N CYS A 121 -15.25 -3.43 -7.59
CA CYS A 121 -16.09 -4.60 -7.31
C CYS A 121 -16.73 -4.49 -5.92
N HIS A 122 -15.96 -4.14 -4.88
CA HIS A 122 -16.46 -4.16 -3.51
C HIS A 122 -17.49 -3.07 -3.15
N SER A 123 -17.74 -2.11 -4.05
CA SER A 123 -18.85 -1.15 -3.93
C SER A 123 -19.85 -1.20 -5.09
N ASN A 124 -19.67 -2.14 -6.02
CA ASN A 124 -20.51 -2.31 -7.20
C ASN A 124 -20.88 -3.79 -7.32
N PHE A 125 -22.10 -4.10 -6.87
CA PHE A 125 -22.58 -5.48 -6.83
C PHE A 125 -22.64 -6.12 -8.23
N ASP A 126 -22.95 -5.34 -9.27
CA ASP A 126 -23.02 -5.84 -10.64
C ASP A 126 -21.67 -6.38 -11.11
N GLN A 127 -20.56 -5.77 -10.69
CA GLN A 127 -19.21 -6.25 -11.00
C GLN A 127 -18.81 -7.40 -10.08
N PHE A 128 -19.15 -7.31 -8.80
CA PHE A 128 -18.82 -8.32 -7.80
C PHE A 128 -19.44 -9.69 -8.12
N GLN A 129 -20.70 -9.71 -8.53
CA GLN A 129 -21.43 -10.95 -8.82
C GLN A 129 -20.95 -11.67 -10.09
N LEU A 130 -20.17 -11.01 -10.96
CA LEU A 130 -19.56 -11.66 -12.14
C LEU A 130 -18.48 -12.67 -11.75
N LEU A 131 -17.86 -12.47 -10.58
CA LEU A 131 -16.72 -13.25 -10.08
C LEU A 131 -17.05 -14.00 -8.78
N SER A 132 -18.27 -13.87 -8.26
CA SER A 132 -18.66 -14.47 -6.98
C SER A 132 -20.16 -14.70 -6.87
N GLU A 133 -20.55 -15.85 -6.30
CA GLU A 133 -21.94 -16.16 -5.96
C GLU A 133 -22.40 -15.54 -4.63
N ARG A 134 -21.55 -14.72 -3.99
CA ARG A 134 -21.86 -14.14 -2.68
C ARG A 134 -22.85 -12.99 -2.81
N GLU A 135 -23.66 -12.84 -1.76
CA GLU A 135 -24.57 -11.70 -1.62
C GLU A 135 -23.81 -10.36 -1.55
N GLU A 136 -24.54 -9.29 -1.86
CA GLU A 136 -24.03 -7.93 -1.81
C GLU A 136 -23.43 -7.60 -0.44
N ILE A 137 -22.25 -6.97 -0.47
CA ILE A 137 -21.51 -6.60 0.74
C ILE A 137 -21.56 -5.09 0.90
N SER A 138 -22.14 -4.62 2.00
CA SER A 138 -21.98 -3.22 2.41
C SER A 138 -20.63 -3.02 3.10
N ILE A 139 -19.73 -2.28 2.45
CA ILE A 139 -18.42 -1.95 3.01
C ILE A 139 -18.55 -1.19 4.33
N LEU A 140 -19.50 -0.27 4.44
CA LEU A 140 -19.73 0.48 5.68
C LEU A 140 -20.10 -0.46 6.83
N GLN A 141 -21.11 -1.31 6.65
CA GLN A 141 -21.56 -2.24 7.70
C GLN A 141 -20.46 -3.22 8.12
N LYS A 142 -19.68 -3.75 7.16
CA LYS A 142 -18.58 -4.67 7.48
C LYS A 142 -17.42 -4.01 8.20
N HIS A 143 -17.35 -2.67 8.22
CA HIS A 143 -16.31 -1.89 8.89
C HIS A 143 -16.84 -1.07 10.07
N ASP A 144 -18.01 -1.36 10.64
CA ASP A 144 -18.63 -0.60 11.75
C ASP A 144 -17.74 -0.46 13.00
N LEU A 145 -16.76 -1.35 13.12
CA LEU A 145 -15.76 -1.36 14.20
C LEU A 145 -14.74 -0.21 14.08
N LEU A 146 -14.59 0.39 12.89
CA LEU A 146 -13.63 1.47 12.67
C LEU A 146 -14.19 2.80 13.16
N PRO A 147 -13.50 3.49 14.09
CA PRO A 147 -13.93 4.82 14.52
C PRO A 147 -13.78 5.81 13.36
N ASN A 148 -14.82 6.60 13.09
CA ASN A 148 -14.83 7.57 11.99
C ASN A 148 -14.35 6.94 10.66
N GLN A 149 -15.12 5.96 10.16
CA GLN A 149 -14.86 5.20 8.93
C GLN A 149 -14.44 6.09 7.75
N GLY A 150 -15.14 7.20 7.54
CA GLY A 150 -14.84 8.14 6.46
C GLY A 150 -13.44 8.73 6.54
N SER A 151 -12.92 8.98 7.75
CA SER A 151 -11.54 9.42 7.93
C SER A 151 -10.55 8.28 7.68
N HIS A 152 -10.84 7.06 8.13
CA HIS A 152 -9.99 5.89 7.87
C HIS A 152 -9.83 5.64 6.37
N PHE A 153 -10.92 5.56 5.62
CA PHE A 153 -10.86 5.29 4.18
C PHE A 153 -10.22 6.42 3.35
N LYS A 154 -10.17 7.65 3.89
CA LYS A 154 -9.48 8.79 3.24
C LYS A 154 -7.98 8.84 3.51
N ASN A 155 -7.49 8.16 4.55
CA ASN A 155 -6.11 8.27 5.02
C ASN A 155 -5.37 6.93 5.09
N VAL A 156 -6.06 5.81 4.88
CA VAL A 156 -5.51 4.46 4.94
C VAL A 156 -6.05 3.66 3.75
N ARG A 157 -5.17 2.87 3.12
CA ARG A 157 -5.58 2.00 2.01
C ARG A 157 -6.24 0.72 2.53
N CYS A 158 -7.14 0.12 1.76
CA CYS A 158 -7.75 -1.17 2.10
C CYS A 158 -6.67 -2.23 2.38
N ILE A 159 -5.61 -2.25 1.57
CA ILE A 159 -4.51 -3.19 1.69
C ILE A 159 -3.67 -3.02 2.96
N GLU A 160 -3.73 -1.89 3.67
CA GLU A 160 -3.01 -1.75 4.95
C GLU A 160 -3.56 -2.65 6.04
N CYS A 161 -4.85 -2.98 5.96
CA CYS A 161 -5.50 -3.91 6.89
C CYS A 161 -5.69 -5.29 6.27
N HIS A 162 -5.84 -5.37 4.95
CA HIS A 162 -6.18 -6.59 4.23
C HIS A 162 -5.00 -7.29 3.56
N SER A 163 -3.76 -6.83 3.72
CA SER A 163 -2.58 -7.54 3.20
C SER A 163 -1.58 -7.83 4.31
N GLU A 164 -0.76 -8.87 4.13
CA GLU A 164 0.37 -9.10 5.05
C GLU A 164 1.54 -8.20 4.72
N ILE A 165 2.23 -7.74 5.76
CA ILE A 165 3.46 -6.96 5.61
C ILE A 165 4.52 -7.84 4.97
N ASN A 166 5.18 -7.32 3.96
CA ASN A 166 6.32 -7.94 3.33
C ASN A 166 7.48 -6.94 3.31
N ASP A 167 8.67 -7.40 3.69
CA ASP A 167 9.86 -6.54 3.81
C ASP A 167 10.61 -6.37 2.49
N THR A 168 10.56 -7.37 1.61
CA THR A 168 11.23 -7.45 0.31
C THR A 168 10.51 -6.64 -0.76
N ILE A 169 9.21 -6.85 -0.98
CA ILE A 169 8.42 -6.10 -1.98
C ILE A 169 7.86 -4.79 -1.42
N LEU A 170 7.59 -3.82 -2.29
CA LEU A 170 7.08 -2.51 -1.88
C LEU A 170 5.63 -2.54 -1.43
N VAL A 171 4.80 -3.35 -2.10
CA VAL A 171 3.38 -3.51 -1.82
C VAL A 171 3.08 -4.99 -1.86
N SER A 172 2.55 -5.53 -0.78
CA SER A 172 2.18 -6.94 -0.69
C SER A 172 0.96 -7.24 -1.56
N HIS A 173 1.03 -8.33 -2.31
CA HIS A 173 -0.09 -8.85 -3.12
C HIS A 173 -0.83 -10.00 -2.44
N LEU A 174 -0.43 -10.35 -1.21
CA LEU A 174 -1.11 -11.36 -0.40
C LEU A 174 -2.33 -10.75 0.29
N ILE A 175 -3.43 -10.61 -0.46
CA ILE A 175 -4.69 -10.09 0.07
C ILE A 175 -5.41 -11.17 0.88
N ASN A 176 -5.58 -10.90 2.16
CA ASN A 176 -6.19 -11.78 3.15
C ASN A 176 -7.72 -11.61 3.22
N PRO A 177 -8.45 -12.67 3.58
CA PRO A 177 -9.88 -12.59 3.84
C PRO A 177 -10.18 -11.72 5.07
N VAL A 178 -11.41 -11.19 5.16
CA VAL A 178 -11.86 -10.27 6.23
C VAL A 178 -11.54 -10.77 7.64
N GLY A 179 -11.64 -12.07 7.90
CA GLY A 179 -11.35 -12.66 9.22
C GLY A 179 -9.90 -12.52 9.68
N LYS A 180 -8.96 -12.26 8.76
CA LYS A 180 -7.54 -12.07 9.02
C LYS A 180 -7.09 -10.60 8.93
N ALA A 181 -8.01 -9.68 8.65
CA ALA A 181 -7.67 -8.26 8.55
C ALA A 181 -7.16 -7.72 9.89
N VAL A 182 -6.29 -6.71 9.86
CA VAL A 182 -5.80 -6.03 11.07
C VAL A 182 -6.97 -5.35 11.80
N ARG A 183 -7.14 -5.66 13.10
CA ARG A 183 -8.24 -5.11 13.92
C ARG A 183 -7.76 -4.31 15.14
N ARG A 184 -6.48 -4.42 15.47
CA ARG A 184 -5.91 -3.82 16.68
C ARG A 184 -5.42 -2.42 16.39
N CYS A 185 -6.04 -1.41 17.01
CA CYS A 185 -5.74 0.00 16.77
C CYS A 185 -4.26 0.35 16.99
N ASN A 186 -3.59 -0.31 17.95
CA ASN A 186 -2.20 -0.06 18.29
C ASN A 186 -1.19 -0.57 17.26
N GLU A 187 -1.59 -1.42 16.30
CA GLU A 187 -0.72 -1.83 15.19
C GLU A 187 -0.44 -0.62 14.28
N CYS A 188 -1.41 0.27 14.11
CA CYS A 188 -1.29 1.48 13.31
C CYS A 188 -1.02 2.75 14.14
N HIS A 189 -1.59 2.84 15.34
CA HIS A 189 -1.48 4.01 16.23
C HIS A 189 -0.47 3.80 17.37
N SER A 190 0.72 3.32 17.04
CA SER A 190 1.85 3.23 17.96
C SER A 190 3.11 3.85 17.37
N GLN A 191 4.15 4.03 18.18
CA GLN A 191 5.44 4.56 17.73
C GLN A 191 6.08 3.67 16.66
N ASN A 192 5.93 2.35 16.79
CA ASN A 192 6.38 1.37 15.81
C ASN A 192 5.19 0.92 14.95
N SER A 193 4.56 1.89 14.29
CA SER A 193 3.40 1.64 13.45
C SER A 193 3.75 0.78 12.24
N MET A 194 2.92 -0.22 11.94
CA MET A 194 3.03 -1.00 10.72
C MET A 194 2.98 -0.15 9.45
N LEU A 195 2.31 1.02 9.51
CA LEU A 195 2.21 1.95 8.39
C LEU A 195 3.58 2.44 7.91
N MET A 196 4.60 2.45 8.78
CA MET A 196 5.97 2.83 8.40
C MET A 196 6.62 1.81 7.45
N SER A 197 6.21 0.55 7.56
CA SER A 197 6.67 -0.55 6.71
C SER A 197 5.77 -0.81 5.51
N THR A 198 4.60 -0.16 5.44
CA THR A 198 3.63 -0.35 4.36
C THR A 198 3.31 0.97 3.63
N LEU A 199 2.32 1.75 4.09
CA LEU A 199 1.85 2.99 3.46
C LEU A 199 2.98 4.00 3.24
N TYR A 200 3.85 4.17 4.23
CA TYR A 200 4.94 5.16 4.23
C TYR A 200 6.31 4.55 3.87
N LYS A 201 6.35 3.29 3.42
CA LYS A 201 7.59 2.55 3.19
C LYS A 201 8.56 3.27 2.25
N PHE A 202 8.03 3.84 1.16
CA PHE A 202 8.82 4.57 0.17
C PHE A 202 9.44 5.85 0.76
N GLN A 203 8.62 6.71 1.38
CA GLN A 203 9.10 7.94 2.01
C GLN A 203 10.09 7.65 3.16
N SER A 204 9.88 6.56 3.91
CA SER A 204 10.77 6.12 4.99
C SER A 204 12.14 5.67 4.47
N LYS A 205 12.18 5.01 3.30
CA LYS A 205 13.46 4.66 2.64
C LYS A 205 14.19 5.91 2.12
N GLU A 206 13.49 6.92 1.64
CA GLU A 206 14.13 8.16 1.17
C GLU A 206 14.62 9.07 2.32
N GLN A 207 13.80 9.31 3.35
CA GLN A 207 14.13 10.22 4.46
C GLN A 207 15.20 9.71 5.43
N ARG A 208 15.44 8.39 5.51
CA ARG A 208 16.55 7.83 6.31
C ARG A 208 17.93 8.35 5.88
N LYS A 209 18.05 9.04 4.75
CA LYS A 209 19.27 9.71 4.31
C LYS A 209 19.57 11.02 5.09
N ASP A 210 18.58 11.65 5.72
CA ASP A 210 18.70 13.00 6.32
C ASP A 210 18.65 13.04 7.86
N GLY A 211 18.78 11.88 8.54
CA GLY A 211 19.05 11.83 9.98
C GLY A 211 17.88 12.14 10.93
N PHE A 212 16.65 12.34 10.43
CA PHE A 212 15.45 12.45 11.27
C PHE A 212 14.68 11.12 11.33
N PHE A 213 14.49 10.56 12.53
CA PHE A 213 13.84 9.24 12.70
C PHE A 213 12.33 9.23 12.35
N ASN A 214 11.65 10.39 12.31
CA ASN A 214 10.17 10.45 12.24
C ASN A 214 9.58 11.68 11.49
N GLY A 215 10.27 12.23 10.48
CA GLY A 215 9.76 13.39 9.72
C GLY A 215 8.40 13.17 9.03
N ILE A 216 8.09 11.91 8.69
CA ILE A 216 6.86 11.51 7.98
C ILE A 216 5.64 11.54 8.90
N VAL A 217 5.80 11.07 10.15
CA VAL A 217 4.73 11.03 11.16
C VAL A 217 4.39 12.46 11.61
N LEU A 218 5.39 13.33 11.74
CA LEU A 218 5.23 14.74 12.13
C LEU A 218 4.31 15.56 11.20
N ASN A 219 4.30 15.28 9.89
CA ASN A 219 3.55 16.08 8.90
C ASN A 219 2.20 15.46 8.49
N GLN A 220 1.98 14.16 8.70
CA GLN A 220 0.81 13.45 8.15
C GLN A 220 -0.09 12.78 9.22
N SER A 221 0.43 12.45 10.42
CA SER A 221 -0.39 11.82 11.47
C SER A 221 0.20 12.03 12.87
N TYR A 222 -0.51 12.77 13.74
CA TYR A 222 -0.08 12.95 15.14
C TYR A 222 -0.17 11.62 15.90
N VAL A 223 0.98 11.00 16.19
CA VAL A 223 1.09 9.82 17.05
C VAL A 223 1.73 10.23 18.38
N ILE A 224 1.03 9.96 19.48
CA ILE A 224 1.48 10.29 20.84
C ILE A 224 2.83 9.61 21.11
N GLY A 225 3.87 10.41 21.35
CA GLY A 225 5.23 9.96 21.62
C GLY A 225 6.12 9.73 20.39
N ALA A 226 5.60 9.78 19.17
CA ALA A 226 6.42 9.74 17.94
C ALA A 226 7.15 11.08 17.67
N ASN A 227 6.73 12.16 18.33
CA ASN A 227 7.36 13.49 18.32
C ASN A 227 8.57 13.62 19.26
N ARG A 228 9.18 12.52 19.70
CA ARG A 228 10.37 12.59 20.55
C ARG A 228 11.57 13.06 19.72
N ASN A 229 12.08 14.24 20.05
CA ASN A 229 13.34 14.75 19.53
C ASN A 229 14.50 14.06 20.28
N GLU A 230 15.38 13.38 19.54
CA GLU A 230 16.53 12.66 20.11
C GLU A 230 17.44 13.58 20.93
N TYR A 231 17.67 14.82 20.48
CA TYR A 231 18.50 15.78 21.20
C TYR A 231 17.91 16.16 22.55
N LEU A 232 16.60 16.33 22.63
CA LEU A 232 15.92 16.64 23.89
C LEU A 232 15.91 15.44 24.84
N ASN A 233 15.80 14.22 24.32
CA ASN A 233 15.91 13.01 25.14
C ASN A 233 17.31 12.87 25.73
N VAL A 234 18.36 13.02 24.92
CA VAL A 234 19.76 12.96 25.39
C VAL A 234 20.02 14.06 26.41
N LEU A 235 19.58 15.29 26.15
CA LEU A 235 19.71 16.41 27.09
C LEU A 235 18.99 16.12 28.41
N SER A 236 17.79 15.55 28.36
CA SER A 236 17.02 15.21 29.56
C SER A 236 17.70 14.11 30.39
N ILE A 237 18.34 13.13 29.74
CA ILE A 237 19.13 12.09 30.42
C ILE A 237 20.38 12.69 31.06
N LEU A 238 21.08 13.59 30.37
CA LEU A 238 22.26 14.28 30.91
C LEU A 238 21.91 15.12 32.14
N ILE A 239 20.81 15.88 32.09
CA ILE A 239 20.32 16.66 33.23
C ILE A 239 19.98 15.74 34.40
N PHE A 240 19.27 14.63 34.14
CA PHE A 240 18.90 13.68 35.18
C PHE A 240 20.13 13.04 35.85
N ALA A 241 21.13 12.66 35.06
CA ALA A 241 22.40 12.13 35.57
C ALA A 241 23.14 13.18 36.42
N ALA A 242 23.22 14.43 35.95
CA ALA A 242 23.85 15.52 36.68
C ALA A 242 23.17 15.79 38.03
N VAL A 243 21.83 15.83 38.07
CA VAL A 243 21.06 16.01 39.31
C VAL A 243 21.30 14.85 40.27
N THR A 244 21.33 13.62 39.77
CA THR A 244 21.60 12.43 40.59
C THR A 244 23.00 12.49 41.21
N VAL A 245 24.01 12.88 40.44
CA VAL A 245 25.38 13.08 40.95
C VAL A 245 25.43 14.15 42.03
N ILE A 246 24.77 15.30 41.82
CA ILE A 246 24.72 16.39 42.82
C ILE A 246 24.09 15.90 44.13
N ILE A 247 22.99 15.14 44.05
CA ILE A 247 22.33 14.56 45.22
C ILE A 247 23.26 13.58 45.93
N CYS A 248 23.92 12.67 45.20
CA CYS A 248 24.87 11.71 45.77
C CYS A 248 26.04 12.41 46.48
N VAL A 249 26.62 13.45 45.86
CA VAL A 249 27.70 14.26 46.44
C VAL A 249 27.21 14.96 47.71
N HIS A 250 26.03 15.55 47.68
CA HIS A 250 25.44 16.22 48.85
C HIS A 250 25.17 15.23 50.01
N ILE A 251 24.67 14.03 49.71
CA ILE A 251 24.49 12.95 50.69
C ILE A 251 25.83 12.50 51.27
N TYR A 252 26.84 12.30 50.43
CA TYR A 252 28.19 11.90 50.87
C TYR A 252 28.81 12.93 51.82
N PHE A 253 28.74 14.22 51.49
CA PHE A 253 29.21 15.30 52.36
C PHE A 253 28.40 15.39 53.66
N ARG A 254 27.09 15.11 53.63
CA ARG A 254 26.25 15.10 54.83
C ARG A 254 26.62 13.95 55.79
N ILE A 255 26.98 12.78 55.25
CA ILE A 255 27.37 11.61 56.05
C ILE A 255 28.78 11.80 56.63
N THR A 256 29.74 12.24 55.81
CA THR A 256 31.14 12.46 56.23
C THR A 256 31.32 13.70 57.12
N GLY A 257 30.47 14.72 56.98
CA GLY A 257 30.44 15.89 57.86
C GLY A 257 29.86 15.61 59.26
N LYS A 258 29.03 14.57 59.41
CA LYS A 258 28.53 14.11 60.71
C LYS A 258 29.55 13.26 61.48
N THR A 259 30.40 12.48 60.79
CA THR A 259 31.42 11.66 61.44
C THR A 259 32.62 12.46 61.96
N LYS A 260 32.82 13.71 61.54
CA LYS A 260 33.85 14.61 62.07
C LYS A 260 33.47 15.38 63.35
N LYS A 261 32.27 15.18 63.88
CA LYS A 261 31.73 15.95 65.03
C LYS A 261 31.49 15.13 66.30
N ASN A 262 32.08 13.94 66.40
CA ASN A 262 32.22 13.17 67.64
C ASN A 262 33.68 13.13 68.06
#